data_AF-A0A7C5FT09-F1
#
_entry.id   AF-A0A7C5FT09-F1
#
_cell.length_a   1.000
_cell.length_b   1.000
_cell.length_c   1.000
_cell.angle_alpha   90.00
_cell.angle_beta   90.00
_cell.angle_gamma   90.00
#
_symmetry.space_group_name_H-M   'P 1'
#
loop_
_entity.id
_entity.type
_entity.pdbx_description
1 polymer ?
#
loop_
_entity_poly.entity_id
_entity_poly.type
_entity_poly.pdbx_seq_one_letter_code
_entity_poly.pdbx_strand_id
1 'polypeptide(L)'
;MNSIGAVLSQLMNEIVSSIQIMFSSPLDMMKFTIPVAAVFVTSFAARRYAKKQKIDTLPSFEKKREMFSVPQDRINLEVSRIMKENYSDVVSRIKSDFESANDKYRLYKKLLRRYRKYNSRIDSSIRRIRSRAISRRKEIMSQLIDLHASLVEIKAKELR
;
A
#
# COMPACT_ATOMS: atom_id res chain seq x y z
N MET A 1 -25.10 54.34 -3.59
CA MET A 1 -25.60 52.94 -3.66
C MET A 1 -25.15 52.38 -5.01
N ASN A 2 -24.37 51.27 -5.02
CA ASN A 2 -24.01 50.37 -6.15
C ASN A 2 -22.66 49.63 -5.96
N SER A 3 -22.04 49.64 -4.77
CA SER A 3 -20.77 48.92 -4.53
C SER A 3 -20.91 47.40 -4.59
N ILE A 4 -22.05 46.85 -4.16
CA ILE A 4 -22.29 45.40 -4.17
C ILE A 4 -22.40 44.85 -5.60
N GLY A 5 -23.06 45.59 -6.50
CA GLY A 5 -23.16 45.22 -7.91
C GLY A 5 -21.80 45.23 -8.61
N ALA A 6 -20.95 46.20 -8.30
CA ALA A 6 -19.59 46.27 -8.83
C ALA A 6 -18.73 45.08 -8.37
N VAL A 7 -18.77 44.73 -7.08
CA VAL A 7 -18.04 43.59 -6.52
C VAL A 7 -18.52 42.26 -7.13
N LEU A 8 -19.83 42.07 -7.27
CA LEU A 8 -20.39 40.88 -7.94
C LEU A 8 -19.97 40.81 -9.41
N SER A 9 -19.98 41.92 -10.14
CA SER A 9 -19.54 41.95 -11.53
C SER A 9 -18.04 41.63 -11.67
N GLN A 10 -17.22 42.07 -10.71
CA GLN A 10 -15.79 41.81 -10.69
C GLN A 10 -15.49 40.33 -10.39
N LEU A 11 -16.18 39.73 -9.41
CA LEU A 11 -16.08 38.30 -9.11
C LEU A 11 -16.53 37.44 -10.29
N MET A 12 -17.63 37.81 -10.96
CA MET A 12 -18.12 37.08 -12.12
C MET A 12 -17.14 37.17 -13.29
N ASN A 13 -16.51 38.33 -13.52
CA ASN A 13 -15.49 38.49 -14.55
C ASN A 13 -14.23 37.67 -14.25
N GLU A 14 -13.79 37.61 -12.98
CA GLU A 14 -12.64 36.79 -12.56
C GLU A 14 -12.91 35.28 -12.71
N ILE A 15 -14.13 34.84 -12.40
CA ILE A 15 -14.55 33.45 -12.62
C ILE A 15 -14.55 33.12 -14.11
N VAL A 16 -15.14 33.98 -14.94
CA VAL A 16 -15.19 33.77 -16.40
C VAL A 16 -13.79 33.78 -17.01
N SER A 17 -12.90 34.70 -16.60
CA SER A 17 -11.51 34.71 -17.07
C SER A 17 -10.75 33.45 -16.63
N SER A 18 -10.98 32.98 -15.40
CA SER A 18 -10.35 31.75 -14.89
C SER A 18 -10.80 30.52 -15.66
N ILE A 19 -12.09 30.45 -16.03
CA ILE A 19 -12.64 29.41 -16.89
C ILE A 19 -12.03 29.49 -18.30
N GLN A 20 -11.91 30.69 -18.85
CA GLN A 20 -11.37 30.90 -20.20
C GLN A 20 -9.87 30.55 -20.28
N ILE A 21 -9.09 30.86 -19.23
CA ILE A 21 -7.70 30.44 -19.09
C ILE A 21 -7.61 28.91 -19.00
N MET A 22 -8.51 28.27 -18.25
CA MET A 22 -8.56 26.81 -18.13
C MET A 22 -8.82 26.12 -19.49
N PHE A 23 -9.56 26.75 -20.40
CA PHE A 23 -9.79 26.22 -21.75
C PHE A 23 -8.69 26.55 -22.77
N SER A 24 -7.80 27.52 -22.47
CA SER A 24 -6.72 27.92 -23.38
C SER A 24 -5.50 26.98 -23.33
N SER A 25 -5.32 26.25 -22.22
CA SER A 25 -4.19 25.36 -21.97
C SER A 25 -4.69 23.97 -21.55
N PRO A 26 -4.55 22.93 -22.40
CA PRO A 26 -4.97 21.56 -22.08
C PRO A 26 -4.34 21.02 -20.79
N LEU A 27 -3.12 21.48 -20.45
CA LEU A 27 -2.38 21.09 -19.26
C LEU A 27 -3.04 21.60 -17.96
N ASP A 28 -3.60 22.81 -17.98
CA ASP A 28 -4.24 23.39 -16.80
C ASP A 28 -5.65 22.83 -16.59
N MET A 29 -6.35 22.49 -17.67
CA MET A 29 -7.59 21.71 -17.61
C MET A 29 -7.36 20.33 -16.95
N MET A 30 -6.24 19.66 -17.26
CA MET A 30 -5.91 18.37 -16.64
C MET A 30 -5.66 18.49 -15.13
N LYS A 31 -4.98 19.54 -14.67
CA LYS A 31 -4.73 19.78 -13.23
C LYS A 31 -6.01 19.91 -12.42
N PHE A 32 -7.06 20.48 -13.00
CA PHE A 32 -8.37 20.59 -12.34
C PHE A 32 -9.22 19.32 -12.49
N THR A 33 -9.20 18.71 -13.67
CA THR A 33 -10.05 17.54 -13.97
C THR A 33 -9.61 16.27 -13.24
N ILE A 34 -8.30 16.06 -13.07
CA ILE A 34 -7.75 14.84 -12.45
C ILE A 34 -8.17 14.70 -10.97
N PRO A 35 -8.03 15.72 -10.10
CA PRO A 35 -8.49 15.64 -8.71
C PRO A 35 -10.00 15.41 -8.59
N VAL A 36 -10.79 16.10 -9.41
CA VAL A 36 -12.25 15.96 -9.42
C VAL A 36 -12.64 14.53 -9.81
N ALA A 37 -12.06 13.99 -10.88
CA ALA A 37 -12.27 12.61 -11.30
C ALA A 37 -11.86 11.59 -10.21
N ALA A 38 -10.76 11.83 -9.48
CA ALA A 38 -10.31 10.96 -8.41
C ALA A 38 -11.30 10.90 -7.23
N VAL A 39 -11.93 12.02 -6.86
CA VAL A 39 -12.98 12.07 -5.84
C VAL A 39 -14.21 11.28 -6.30
N PHE A 40 -14.60 11.38 -7.57
CA PHE A 40 -15.71 10.60 -8.11
C PHE A 40 -15.41 9.09 -8.11
N VAL A 41 -14.22 8.68 -8.55
CA VAL A 41 -13.83 7.25 -8.57
C VAL A 41 -13.80 6.66 -7.17
N THR A 42 -13.21 7.36 -6.20
CA THR A 42 -13.15 6.89 -4.79
C THR A 42 -14.53 6.82 -4.16
N SER A 43 -15.40 7.80 -4.40
CA SER A 43 -16.79 7.80 -3.93
C SER A 43 -17.60 6.66 -4.54
N PHE A 44 -17.44 6.38 -5.84
CA PHE A 44 -18.14 5.30 -6.52
C PHE A 44 -17.64 3.92 -6.05
N ALA A 45 -16.32 3.78 -5.84
CA ALA A 45 -15.73 2.59 -5.26
C ALA A 45 -16.28 2.34 -3.85
N ALA A 46 -16.24 3.35 -2.97
CA ALA A 46 -16.77 3.26 -1.60
C ALA A 46 -18.25 2.82 -1.60
N ARG A 47 -19.09 3.39 -2.47
CA ARG A 47 -20.50 3.01 -2.59
C ARG A 47 -20.70 1.56 -3.08
N ARG A 48 -19.84 1.07 -3.97
CA ARG A 48 -19.88 -0.31 -4.46
C ARG A 48 -19.45 -1.32 -3.41
N TYR A 49 -18.47 -0.96 -2.56
CA TYR A 49 -18.01 -1.81 -1.46
C TYR A 49 -18.92 -1.75 -0.22
N ALA A 50 -19.59 -0.62 0.04
CA ALA A 50 -20.55 -0.49 1.14
C ALA A 50 -21.75 -1.45 1.02
N LYS A 51 -22.24 -1.71 -0.21
CA LYS A 51 -23.34 -2.65 -0.45
C LYS A 51 -23.02 -4.12 -0.15
N LYS A 52 -21.74 -4.47 0.08
CA LYS A 52 -21.32 -5.83 0.46
C LYS A 52 -21.21 -6.02 1.98
N GLN A 53 -21.40 -4.98 2.78
CA GLN A 53 -21.52 -5.12 4.22
C GLN A 53 -22.91 -5.66 4.53
N LYS A 54 -22.95 -6.96 4.83
CA LYS A 54 -24.13 -7.66 5.32
C LYS A 54 -24.54 -6.95 6.61
N ILE A 55 -25.65 -6.21 6.57
CA ILE A 55 -26.24 -5.60 7.76
C ILE A 55 -26.75 -6.78 8.59
N ASP A 56 -26.05 -7.10 9.68
CA ASP A 56 -26.52 -8.09 10.63
C ASP A 56 -27.90 -7.66 11.13
N THR A 57 -28.83 -8.60 11.05
CA THR A 57 -30.26 -8.48 11.36
C THR A 57 -30.54 -7.81 12.71
N LEU A 58 -31.73 -7.19 12.79
CA LEU A 58 -32.33 -6.58 13.99
C LEU A 58 -32.03 -7.40 15.26
N PRO A 59 -31.68 -6.74 16.39
CA PRO A 59 -31.29 -7.44 17.61
C PRO A 59 -32.50 -8.20 18.17
N SER A 60 -32.45 -9.53 18.09
CA SER A 60 -33.36 -10.41 18.82
C SER A 60 -33.18 -10.17 20.32
N PHE A 61 -34.28 -10.00 21.05
CA PHE A 61 -34.32 -9.84 22.51
C PHE A 61 -33.82 -11.09 23.27
N GLU A 62 -33.56 -12.20 22.58
CA GLU A 62 -32.98 -13.42 23.16
C GLU A 62 -31.45 -13.48 23.04
N LYS A 63 -30.80 -12.50 22.41
CA LYS A 63 -29.33 -12.45 22.43
C LYS A 63 -28.87 -12.20 23.86
N LYS A 64 -28.27 -13.23 24.46
CA LYS A 64 -27.46 -13.15 25.69
C LYS A 64 -26.71 -11.83 25.67
N ARG A 65 -26.93 -10.98 26.68
CA ARG A 65 -26.17 -9.75 26.88
C ARG A 65 -24.70 -10.14 26.80
N GLU A 66 -24.04 -9.77 25.70
CA GLU A 66 -22.58 -9.85 25.64
C GLU A 66 -22.09 -8.98 26.78
N MET A 67 -21.41 -9.59 27.75
CA MET A 67 -20.72 -8.82 28.77
C MET A 67 -19.73 -7.95 27.99
N PHE A 68 -20.04 -6.66 27.88
CA PHE A 68 -19.10 -5.69 27.39
C PHE A 68 -17.94 -5.72 28.39
N SER A 69 -16.90 -6.49 28.06
CA SER A 69 -15.60 -6.37 28.66
C SER A 69 -15.13 -4.98 28.29
N VAL A 70 -15.40 -4.01 29.16
CA VAL A 70 -14.78 -2.71 29.08
C VAL A 70 -13.27 -2.99 29.15
N PRO A 71 -12.48 -2.65 28.13
CA PRO A 71 -11.05 -2.88 28.17
C PRO A 71 -10.45 -1.82 29.11
N GLN A 72 -10.70 -1.94 30.41
CA GLN A 72 -10.12 -1.06 31.43
C GLN A 72 -8.59 -1.22 31.53
N ASP A 73 -8.04 -2.20 30.81
CA ASP A 73 -6.67 -2.62 30.99
C ASP A 73 -5.80 -2.53 29.75
N ARG A 74 -6.32 -2.43 28.51
CA ARG A 74 -5.41 -2.37 27.34
C ARG A 74 -4.61 -1.08 27.27
N ILE A 75 -5.28 0.06 27.40
CA ILE A 75 -4.62 1.36 27.37
C ILE A 75 -3.75 1.53 28.62
N ASN A 76 -4.21 1.09 29.79
CA ASN A 76 -3.41 1.18 31.02
C ASN A 76 -2.21 0.20 31.04
N LEU A 77 -2.33 -1.01 30.47
CA LEU A 77 -1.19 -1.93 30.25
C LEU A 77 -0.21 -1.41 29.20
N GLU A 78 -0.70 -0.82 28.11
CA GLU A 78 0.16 -0.24 27.07
C GLU A 78 0.86 1.01 27.58
N VAL A 79 0.17 1.90 28.29
CA VAL A 79 0.75 3.10 28.92
C VAL A 79 1.77 2.71 30.00
N SER A 80 1.50 1.69 30.82
CA SER A 80 2.47 1.21 31.81
C SER A 80 3.65 0.45 31.19
N ARG A 81 3.48 -0.21 30.04
CA ARG A 81 4.60 -0.75 29.24
C ARG A 81 5.45 0.33 28.59
N ILE A 82 4.84 1.43 28.14
CA ILE A 82 5.54 2.57 27.53
C ILE A 82 6.28 3.38 28.60
N MET A 83 5.74 3.50 29.81
CA MET A 83 6.39 4.19 30.93
C MET A 83 7.50 3.38 31.62
N LYS A 84 7.46 2.04 31.57
CA LYS A 84 8.53 1.15 32.07
C LYS A 84 9.41 0.67 30.91
N GLU A 85 10.41 1.44 30.49
CA GLU A 85 11.64 0.98 29.81
C GLU A 85 11.56 0.07 28.55
N ASN A 86 10.40 -0.19 27.94
CA ASN A 86 10.29 -1.14 26.81
C ASN A 86 10.72 -0.60 25.44
N TYR A 87 11.20 0.64 25.34
CA TYR A 87 11.73 1.16 24.07
C TYR A 87 12.89 0.30 23.55
N SER A 88 13.76 -0.18 24.45
CA SER A 88 14.88 -1.04 24.07
C SER A 88 14.41 -2.36 23.46
N ASP A 89 13.36 -2.99 24.02
CA ASP A 89 12.85 -4.28 23.55
C ASP A 89 12.05 -4.15 22.25
N VAL A 90 11.38 -3.03 22.03
CA VAL A 90 10.73 -2.72 20.75
C VAL A 90 11.79 -2.44 19.67
N VAL A 91 12.82 -1.65 20.00
CA VAL A 91 13.91 -1.32 19.08
C VAL A 91 14.74 -2.54 18.72
N SER A 92 14.97 -3.45 19.68
CA SER A 92 15.73 -4.70 19.43
C SER A 92 14.99 -5.63 18.46
N ARG A 93 13.66 -5.75 18.58
CA ARG A 93 12.82 -6.52 17.64
C ARG A 93 12.84 -5.91 16.26
N ILE A 94 12.61 -4.60 16.14
CA ILE A 94 12.67 -3.88 14.86
C ILE A 94 14.05 -4.06 14.20
N LYS A 95 15.12 -4.00 14.98
CA LYS A 95 16.49 -4.20 14.47
C LYS A 95 16.69 -5.63 13.96
N SER A 96 16.24 -6.63 14.71
CA SER A 96 16.30 -8.04 14.30
C SER A 96 15.53 -8.30 13.00
N ASP A 97 14.31 -7.75 12.89
CA ASP A 97 13.48 -7.90 11.70
C ASP A 97 14.09 -7.18 10.48
N PHE A 98 14.68 -6.00 10.71
CA PHE A 98 15.39 -5.26 9.67
C PHE A 98 16.65 -5.99 9.19
N GLU A 99 17.45 -6.56 10.10
CA GLU A 99 18.63 -7.37 9.75
C GLU A 99 18.22 -8.60 8.93
N SER A 100 17.18 -9.31 9.35
CA SER A 100 16.63 -10.46 8.62
C SER A 100 16.13 -10.07 7.22
N ALA A 101 15.40 -8.96 7.09
CA ALA A 101 14.95 -8.44 5.81
C ALA A 101 16.12 -8.04 4.90
N ASN A 102 17.15 -7.41 5.46
CA ASN A 102 18.35 -7.00 4.72
C ASN A 102 19.14 -8.21 4.19
N ASP A 103 19.26 -9.27 4.98
CA ASP A 103 19.92 -10.51 4.54
C ASP A 103 19.16 -11.21 3.43
N LYS A 104 17.82 -11.28 3.52
CA LYS A 104 16.96 -11.77 2.42
C LYS A 104 17.11 -10.92 1.17
N TYR A 105 17.20 -9.59 1.31
CA TYR A 105 17.43 -8.69 0.19
C TYR A 105 18.80 -8.88 -0.48
N ARG A 106 19.86 -9.08 0.31
CA ARG A 106 21.20 -9.40 -0.21
C ARG A 106 21.18 -10.73 -0.98
N LEU A 107 20.52 -11.74 -0.43
CA LEU A 107 20.33 -13.03 -1.10
C LEU A 107 19.56 -12.86 -2.43
N TYR A 108 18.47 -12.09 -2.42
CA TYR A 108 17.71 -11.75 -3.62
C TYR A 108 18.58 -11.14 -4.71
N LYS A 109 19.38 -10.10 -4.39
CA LYS A 109 20.29 -9.47 -5.34
C LYS A 109 21.27 -10.47 -5.95
N LYS A 110 21.82 -11.37 -5.12
CA LYS A 110 22.76 -12.41 -5.57
C LYS A 110 22.08 -13.39 -6.54
N LEU A 111 20.87 -13.85 -6.22
CA LEU A 111 20.08 -14.73 -7.07
C LEU A 111 19.71 -14.04 -8.39
N LEU A 112 19.26 -12.79 -8.35
CA LEU A 112 18.91 -12.01 -9.53
C LEU A 112 20.11 -11.83 -10.48
N ARG A 113 21.30 -11.54 -9.94
CA ARG A 113 22.53 -11.44 -10.74
C ARG A 113 22.86 -12.77 -11.42
N ARG A 114 22.73 -13.89 -10.70
CA ARG A 114 22.93 -15.24 -11.27
C ARG A 114 21.87 -15.56 -12.33
N TYR A 115 20.61 -15.23 -12.07
CA TYR A 115 19.52 -15.41 -13.02
C TYR A 115 19.81 -14.71 -14.34
N ARG A 116 20.16 -13.41 -14.29
CA ARG A 116 20.54 -12.62 -15.49
C ARG A 116 21.72 -13.24 -16.24
N LYS A 117 22.76 -13.69 -15.50
CA LYS A 117 23.93 -14.37 -16.07
C LYS A 117 23.57 -15.65 -16.81
N TYR A 118 22.64 -16.46 -16.29
CA TYR A 118 22.23 -17.69 -16.98
C TYR A 118 21.21 -17.42 -18.08
N ASN A 119 20.36 -16.41 -17.93
CA ASN A 119 19.42 -16.02 -18.97
C ASN A 119 20.15 -15.60 -20.25
N SER A 120 21.23 -14.81 -20.14
CA SER A 120 22.04 -14.45 -21.31
C SER A 120 22.82 -15.62 -21.93
N ARG A 121 22.94 -16.75 -21.22
CA ARG A 121 23.65 -17.96 -21.71
C ARG A 121 22.73 -18.97 -22.38
N ILE A 122 21.41 -18.74 -22.35
CA ILE A 122 20.44 -19.63 -23.00
C ILE A 122 20.60 -19.55 -24.52
N ASP A 123 20.93 -18.38 -25.05
CA ASP A 123 21.09 -18.18 -26.49
C ASP A 123 22.48 -18.57 -27.01
N SER A 124 23.32 -19.18 -26.17
CA SER A 124 24.65 -19.65 -26.57
C SER A 124 24.54 -20.68 -27.69
N SER A 125 25.39 -20.55 -28.71
CA SER A 125 25.54 -21.52 -29.81
C SER A 125 25.97 -22.91 -29.31
N ILE A 126 26.69 -22.97 -28.17
CA ILE A 126 27.21 -24.22 -27.61
C ILE A 126 26.09 -24.93 -26.81
N ARG A 127 25.63 -26.08 -27.33
CA ARG A 127 24.55 -26.90 -26.73
C ARG A 127 24.75 -27.21 -25.24
N ARG A 128 25.98 -27.57 -24.84
CA ARG A 128 26.31 -27.89 -23.44
C ARG A 128 26.18 -26.69 -22.50
N ILE A 129 26.49 -25.49 -22.97
CA ILE A 129 26.35 -24.26 -22.18
C ILE A 129 24.87 -23.91 -22.05
N ARG A 130 24.12 -23.98 -23.15
CA ARG A 130 22.68 -23.73 -23.17
C ARG A 130 21.92 -24.66 -22.23
N SER A 131 22.14 -25.98 -22.30
CA SER A 131 21.44 -26.94 -21.43
C SER A 131 21.73 -26.70 -19.95
N ARG A 132 23.00 -26.44 -19.59
CA ARG A 132 23.39 -26.05 -18.22
C ARG A 132 22.75 -24.74 -17.79
N ALA A 133 22.67 -23.75 -18.67
CA ALA A 133 22.07 -22.45 -18.37
C ALA A 133 20.57 -22.55 -18.11
N ILE A 134 19.84 -23.35 -18.90
CA ILE A 134 18.41 -23.60 -18.70
C ILE A 134 18.17 -24.27 -17.35
N SER A 135 18.93 -25.32 -17.01
CA SER A 135 18.82 -26.02 -15.73
C SER A 135 19.10 -25.09 -14.54
N ARG A 136 20.22 -24.37 -14.55
CA ARG A 136 20.58 -23.44 -13.48
C ARG A 136 19.61 -22.26 -13.37
N ARG A 137 19.05 -21.76 -14.48
CA ARG A 137 18.01 -20.72 -14.44
C ARG A 137 16.77 -21.21 -13.72
N LYS A 138 16.32 -22.44 -14.01
CA LYS A 138 15.15 -23.05 -13.33
C LYS A 138 15.40 -23.19 -11.82
N GLU A 139 16.56 -23.69 -11.42
CA GLU A 139 16.96 -23.80 -10.01
C GLU A 139 16.93 -22.44 -9.29
N ILE A 140 17.52 -21.41 -9.90
CA ILE A 140 17.53 -20.05 -9.32
C ILE A 140 16.12 -19.46 -9.26
N MET A 141 15.26 -19.75 -10.26
CA MET A 141 13.88 -19.29 -10.26
C MET A 141 13.08 -19.89 -9.10
N SER A 142 13.27 -21.19 -8.81
CA SER A 142 12.68 -21.85 -7.64
C SER A 142 13.10 -21.12 -6.35
N GLN A 143 14.41 -20.90 -6.19
CA GLN A 143 14.94 -20.19 -5.01
C GLN A 143 14.38 -18.77 -4.86
N LEU A 144 14.12 -18.07 -5.96
CA LEU A 144 13.48 -16.75 -5.92
C LEU A 144 12.01 -16.82 -5.49
N ILE A 145 11.28 -17.84 -5.92
CA ILE A 145 9.89 -18.07 -5.51
C ILE A 145 9.84 -18.42 -4.02
N ASP A 146 10.71 -19.32 -3.56
CA ASP A 146 10.80 -19.72 -2.15
C ASP A 146 11.17 -18.53 -1.26
N LEU A 147 12.11 -17.69 -1.71
CA LEU A 147 12.47 -16.46 -1.01
C LEU A 147 11.27 -15.51 -0.90
N HIS A 148 10.48 -15.36 -1.97
CA HIS A 148 9.28 -14.53 -1.97
C HIS A 148 8.21 -15.06 -1.01
N ALA A 149 7.95 -16.38 -1.01
CA ALA A 149 7.04 -17.00 -0.06
C ALA A 149 7.47 -16.74 1.39
N SER A 150 8.77 -16.88 1.68
CA SER A 150 9.32 -16.61 3.01
C SER A 150 9.20 -15.14 3.46
N LEU A 151 9.09 -14.18 2.53
CA LEU A 151 8.87 -12.77 2.84
C LEU A 151 7.39 -12.49 3.15
N VAL A 152 6.49 -13.16 2.43
CA VAL A 152 5.04 -13.08 2.67
C VAL A 152 4.69 -13.64 4.05
N GLU A 153 5.33 -14.74 4.47
CA GLU A 153 5.15 -15.32 5.82
C GLU A 153 5.59 -14.38 6.94
N ILE A 154 6.72 -13.67 6.79
CA ILE A 154 7.16 -12.66 7.76
C ILE A 154 6.10 -11.56 7.90
N LYS A 155 5.63 -11.02 6.77
CA LYS A 155 4.59 -9.97 6.77
C LYS A 155 3.28 -10.44 7.42
N ALA A 156 2.91 -11.70 7.26
CA ALA A 156 1.69 -12.26 7.86
C ALA A 156 1.82 -12.49 9.37
N LYS A 157 3.04 -12.76 9.86
CA LYS A 157 3.31 -12.96 11.29
C LYS A 157 3.30 -11.66 12.10
N GLU A 158 3.67 -10.54 11.49
CA GLU A 158 3.61 -9.21 12.13
C GLU A 158 2.18 -8.65 12.27
N LEU A 159 1.19 -9.22 11.56
CA LEU A 159 -0.21 -8.78 11.59
C LEU A 159 -1.08 -9.53 12.62
N ARG A 160 -0.51 -10.46 13.38
CA ARG A 160 -1.20 -11.25 14.42
C ARG A 160 -0.68 -10.87 15.80
#